data_AF-A0A835UTJ4-F1
#
_entry.id   AF-A0A835UTJ4-F1
#
_cell.length_a   1.000
_cell.length_b   1.000
_cell.length_c   1.000
_cell.angle_alpha   90.00
_cell.angle_beta   90.00
_cell.angle_gamma   90.00
#
_symmetry.space_group_name_H-M   'P 1'
#
loop_
_entity.id
_entity.type
_entity.pdbx_description
1 polymer ?
#
loop_
_entity_poly.entity_id
_entity_poly.type
_entity_poly.pdbx_seq_one_letter_code
_entity_poly.pdbx_strand_id
1 'polypeptide(L)'
;MRNKLRQKMLKKLRRIPRAAAGIINKAIKKKKRRPTEPSSPSPAPAPPPPPTPPSLIAKMPSSHKRPFLFPQTSSPVLPEPSRFFSPQLLSSPLPTNSFFQNFTLKNGDQPEYIHPYLIKSASSSLSLSFPSRFATPSFIYQTFVPDLTISSPDSSPNTHIITSFNDLSVTLDLPPSLRFFLVRGSPFVTATTLEGRTPVSISISSVHAFLSVQPNSSHTKHTFQLNSGQTFLCYSSSPLYLEQSGTTQLLSVRGFAGVIRFTFLPDPSYESVLDRFSSCYPIAGDAVFTRPGCLEYRWEKKGWEISSSSPTLSTSGSLTTVVLP
;
A
#
# COMPACT_ATOMS: atom_id res chain seq x y z
N MET A 1 -27.25 28.91 -26.58
CA MET A 1 -28.12 28.80 -25.38
C MET A 1 -27.41 28.50 -24.05
N ARG A 2 -26.14 28.02 -24.01
CA ARG A 2 -25.42 27.73 -22.75
C ARG A 2 -24.92 28.96 -21.96
N ASN A 3 -24.79 30.14 -22.57
CA ASN A 3 -24.30 31.35 -21.87
C ASN A 3 -25.39 32.14 -21.11
N LYS A 4 -26.67 31.97 -21.45
CA LYS A 4 -27.79 32.62 -20.71
C LYS A 4 -28.14 31.91 -19.40
N LEU A 5 -27.83 30.61 -19.27
CA LEU A 5 -28.06 29.83 -18.05
C LEU A 5 -26.97 30.09 -16.99
N ARG A 6 -25.72 30.37 -17.42
CA ARG A 6 -24.59 30.69 -16.55
C ARG A 6 -24.70 32.10 -15.92
N GLN A 7 -25.26 33.08 -16.64
CA GLN A 7 -25.54 34.41 -16.08
C GLN A 7 -26.74 34.45 -15.10
N LYS A 8 -27.71 33.54 -15.23
CA LYS A 8 -28.82 33.41 -14.26
C LYS A 8 -28.38 32.76 -12.95
N MET A 9 -27.38 31.88 -12.95
CA MET A 9 -26.81 31.30 -11.72
C MET A 9 -25.90 32.27 -10.95
N LEU A 10 -25.16 33.15 -11.62
CA LEU A 10 -24.31 34.15 -10.93
C LEU A 10 -25.08 35.31 -10.27
N LYS A 11 -26.35 35.54 -10.66
CA LYS A 11 -27.21 36.56 -10.00
C LYS A 11 -27.95 36.03 -8.77
N LYS A 12 -27.89 34.73 -8.48
CA LYS A 12 -28.56 34.11 -7.32
C LYS A 12 -27.63 33.92 -6.10
N LEU A 13 -26.36 34.31 -6.19
CA LEU A 13 -25.36 34.23 -5.10
C LEU A 13 -25.01 35.60 -4.47
N ARG A 14 -25.93 36.57 -4.52
CA ARG A 14 -25.78 37.86 -3.81
C ARG A 14 -27.05 38.22 -3.03
N ARG A 15 -27.38 37.40 -2.03
CA ARG A 15 -28.30 37.77 -0.93
C ARG A 15 -27.91 36.97 0.32
N ILE A 16 -26.91 37.46 1.05
CA ILE A 16 -26.64 37.06 2.43
C ILE A 16 -27.40 38.04 3.32
N PRO A 17 -28.34 37.60 4.18
CA PRO A 17 -28.94 38.47 5.19
C PRO A 17 -27.92 38.77 6.29
N ARG A 18 -27.76 40.06 6.61
CA ARG A 18 -26.98 40.57 7.75
C ARG A 18 -27.65 40.16 9.06
N ALA A 19 -27.14 39.12 9.70
CA ALA A 19 -27.47 38.78 11.10
C ALA A 19 -26.28 38.06 11.76
N ALA A 20 -25.14 38.73 11.82
CA ALA A 20 -23.95 38.27 12.54
C ALA A 20 -23.15 39.48 13.05
N ALA A 21 -23.74 40.23 13.97
CA ALA A 21 -23.06 41.27 14.74
C ALA A 21 -23.82 41.47 16.05
N GLY A 22 -23.45 40.74 17.10
CA GLY A 22 -24.06 40.98 18.41
C GLY A 22 -23.97 39.92 19.50
N ILE A 23 -22.97 39.02 19.57
CA ILE A 23 -22.79 38.14 20.76
C ILE A 23 -21.30 37.95 21.13
N ILE A 24 -20.46 38.97 20.93
CA ILE A 24 -19.08 38.97 21.44
C ILE A 24 -18.83 40.35 22.05
N ASN A 25 -19.44 40.65 23.21
CA ASN A 25 -19.04 41.79 24.06
C ASN A 25 -19.68 41.80 25.46
N LYS A 26 -20.06 40.65 26.04
CA LYS A 26 -20.65 40.56 27.39
C LYS A 26 -20.06 39.46 28.28
N ALA A 27 -18.74 39.30 28.27
CA ALA A 27 -18.04 38.45 29.25
C ALA A 27 -16.74 39.08 29.80
N ILE A 28 -16.62 40.41 29.75
CA ILE A 28 -15.52 41.14 30.38
C ILE A 28 -16.12 42.25 31.24
N LYS A 29 -16.36 41.95 32.52
CA LYS A 29 -16.35 42.95 33.60
C LYS A 29 -16.32 42.30 35.00
N LYS A 30 -15.13 42.42 35.60
CA LYS A 30 -14.85 42.67 37.03
C LYS A 30 -15.17 41.58 38.06
N LYS A 31 -14.09 41.12 38.72
CA LYS A 31 -13.83 41.51 40.12
C LYS A 31 -12.33 41.47 40.45
N LYS A 32 -11.72 42.65 40.58
CA LYS A 32 -10.41 42.87 41.20
C LYS A 32 -10.56 42.63 42.71
N ARG A 33 -9.71 41.77 43.29
CA ARG A 33 -9.46 41.70 44.74
C ARG A 33 -8.02 42.13 45.02
N ARG A 34 -7.87 42.84 46.15
CA ARG A 34 -6.67 43.54 46.64
C ARG A 34 -5.55 42.56 47.05
N PRO A 35 -4.26 42.94 47.00
CA PRO A 35 -3.17 42.14 47.57
C PRO A 35 -3.05 42.39 49.08
N THR A 36 -2.75 41.33 49.84
CA THR A 36 -2.37 41.40 51.26
C THR A 36 -0.92 40.95 51.40
N GLU A 37 -0.15 41.67 52.22
CA GLU A 37 1.27 41.42 52.53
C GLU A 37 1.52 40.11 53.32
N PRO A 38 2.77 39.60 53.33
CA PRO A 38 3.08 38.25 53.79
C PRO A 38 3.41 38.17 55.29
N SER A 39 2.86 37.15 55.96
CA SER A 39 3.34 36.68 57.27
C SER A 39 4.33 35.52 57.12
N SER A 40 5.31 35.49 58.01
CA SER A 40 6.48 34.59 58.12
C SER A 40 6.16 33.08 58.19
N PRO A 41 7.13 32.20 57.88
CA PRO A 41 6.88 30.77 57.66
C PRO A 41 6.88 29.96 58.97
N SER A 42 5.90 29.08 59.11
CA SER A 42 5.95 27.93 60.03
C SER A 42 6.61 26.73 59.33
N PRO A 43 7.29 25.82 60.05
CA PRO A 43 8.18 24.81 59.47
C PRO A 43 7.44 23.79 58.60
N ALA A 44 8.10 23.41 57.50
CA ALA A 44 7.56 22.49 56.50
C ALA A 44 7.29 21.08 57.08
N PRO A 45 6.15 20.45 56.74
CA PRO A 45 5.99 19.02 56.96
C PRO A 45 6.92 18.24 56.02
N ALA A 46 7.43 17.10 56.50
CA ALA A 46 8.32 16.21 55.77
C ALA A 46 7.74 15.80 54.39
N PRO A 47 8.59 15.57 53.37
CA PRO A 47 8.11 15.21 52.04
C PRO A 47 7.42 13.85 52.07
N PRO A 48 6.34 13.66 51.28
CA PRO A 48 5.74 12.34 51.12
C PRO A 48 6.73 11.40 50.40
N PRO A 49 6.64 10.09 50.64
CA PRO A 49 7.47 9.11 49.93
C PRO A 49 7.24 9.20 48.41
N PRO A 50 8.25 8.82 47.60
CA PRO A 50 8.16 8.92 46.15
C PRO A 50 6.99 8.08 45.61
N PRO A 51 6.32 8.54 44.54
CA PRO A 51 5.22 7.79 43.95
C PRO A 51 5.75 6.46 43.41
N THR A 52 5.13 5.38 43.85
CA THR A 52 5.30 4.05 43.23
C THR A 52 4.88 4.16 41.76
N PRO A 53 5.64 3.62 40.80
CA PRO A 53 5.24 3.66 39.39
C PRO A 53 3.88 2.96 39.26
N PRO A 54 2.88 3.57 38.57
CA PRO A 54 1.64 2.87 38.31
C PRO A 54 1.97 1.66 37.41
N SER A 55 1.78 0.46 37.97
CA SER A 55 1.65 -0.74 37.17
C SER A 55 0.46 -0.54 36.24
N LEU A 56 0.72 -0.21 34.97
CA LEU A 56 -0.29 -0.15 33.91
C LEU A 56 -0.64 -1.56 33.41
N ILE A 57 -0.81 -2.51 34.33
CA ILE A 57 -1.72 -3.63 34.12
C ILE A 57 -2.91 -3.34 35.01
N ALA A 58 -3.77 -2.43 34.53
CA ALA A 58 -5.14 -2.45 34.97
C ALA A 58 -5.69 -3.84 34.61
N LYS A 59 -5.70 -4.75 35.58
CA LYS A 59 -6.55 -5.94 35.51
C LYS A 59 -7.94 -5.40 35.20
N MET A 60 -8.42 -5.66 33.99
CA MET A 60 -9.81 -5.40 33.65
C MET A 60 -10.65 -5.96 34.80
N PRO A 61 -11.54 -5.18 35.42
CA PRO A 61 -12.43 -5.72 36.44
C PRO A 61 -13.14 -6.91 35.80
N SER A 62 -13.10 -8.07 36.46
CA SER A 62 -13.73 -9.30 36.00
C SER A 62 -15.21 -8.99 35.75
N SER A 63 -15.53 -8.71 34.49
CA SER A 63 -16.83 -8.18 34.14
C SER A 63 -17.84 -9.27 34.47
N HIS A 64 -18.84 -8.92 35.28
CA HIS A 64 -20.03 -9.72 35.49
C HIS A 64 -20.47 -10.36 34.15
N LYS A 65 -20.71 -11.66 34.18
CA LYS A 65 -21.16 -12.51 33.06
C LYS A 65 -22.50 -12.01 32.50
N ARG A 66 -22.52 -10.88 31.81
CA ARG A 66 -23.61 -10.55 30.89
C ARG A 66 -23.32 -11.33 29.61
N PRO A 67 -24.23 -12.21 29.16
CA PRO A 67 -24.05 -12.89 27.88
C PRO A 67 -23.90 -11.83 26.78
N PHE A 68 -23.03 -12.09 25.82
CA PHE A 68 -22.90 -11.25 24.64
C PHE A 68 -24.29 -11.11 23.99
N LEU A 69 -24.69 -9.88 23.66
CA LEU A 69 -26.06 -9.57 23.23
C LEU A 69 -26.44 -10.24 21.91
N PHE A 70 -25.44 -10.61 21.11
CA PHE A 70 -25.64 -11.27 19.84
C PHE A 70 -25.26 -12.75 19.96
N PRO A 71 -25.99 -13.66 19.32
CA PRO A 71 -25.59 -15.05 19.27
C PRO A 71 -24.23 -15.16 18.56
N GLN A 72 -23.37 -16.04 19.07
CA GLN A 72 -22.15 -16.40 18.37
C GLN A 72 -22.51 -17.03 17.01
N THR A 73 -21.82 -16.63 15.96
CA THR A 73 -22.00 -17.17 14.61
C THR A 73 -20.68 -17.16 13.85
N SER A 74 -20.62 -17.92 12.77
CA SER A 74 -19.47 -17.97 11.85
C SER A 74 -19.71 -17.07 10.65
N SER A 75 -18.65 -16.44 10.13
CA SER A 75 -18.76 -15.60 8.93
C SER A 75 -19.18 -16.44 7.72
N PRO A 76 -20.29 -16.11 7.03
CA PRO A 76 -20.68 -16.82 5.82
C PRO A 76 -19.83 -16.41 4.60
N VAL A 77 -19.10 -15.29 4.67
CA VAL A 77 -18.32 -14.74 3.55
C VAL A 77 -16.94 -15.40 3.45
N LEU A 78 -16.29 -15.63 4.59
CA LEU A 78 -14.98 -16.27 4.67
C LEU A 78 -14.96 -17.22 5.87
N PRO A 79 -15.51 -18.43 5.72
CA PRO A 79 -15.61 -19.40 6.82
C PRO A 79 -14.23 -19.93 7.24
N GLU A 80 -13.32 -20.10 6.27
CA GLU A 80 -11.96 -20.64 6.49
C GLU A 80 -10.89 -19.64 5.98
N PRO A 81 -10.57 -18.60 6.77
CA PRO A 81 -9.55 -17.63 6.41
C PRO A 81 -8.12 -18.20 6.53
N SER A 82 -7.91 -19.20 7.38
CA SER A 82 -6.60 -19.77 7.74
C SER A 82 -5.76 -20.19 6.52
N ARG A 83 -6.39 -20.60 5.42
CA ARG A 83 -5.69 -21.01 4.19
C ARG A 83 -4.97 -19.87 3.44
N PHE A 84 -5.37 -18.62 3.66
CA PHE A 84 -4.82 -17.46 2.95
C PHE A 84 -3.93 -16.58 3.82
N PHE A 85 -3.84 -16.82 5.13
CA PHE A 85 -3.10 -15.96 6.04
C PHE A 85 -2.02 -16.75 6.77
N SER A 86 -0.87 -16.14 6.98
CA SER A 86 0.20 -16.74 7.78
C SER A 86 -0.26 -16.96 9.23
N PRO A 87 0.28 -17.99 9.93
CA PRO A 87 -0.12 -18.31 11.31
C PRO A 87 -0.02 -17.13 12.27
N GLN A 88 0.94 -16.22 12.06
CA GLN A 88 1.16 -15.05 12.89
C GLN A 88 -0.04 -14.08 12.85
N LEU A 89 -0.72 -13.96 11.70
CA LEU A 89 -1.86 -13.06 11.52
C LEU A 89 -3.16 -13.62 12.14
N LEU A 90 -3.27 -14.94 12.31
CA LEU A 90 -4.47 -15.61 12.84
C LEU A 90 -4.71 -15.37 14.33
N SER A 91 -3.72 -14.80 15.04
CA SER A 91 -3.82 -14.45 16.46
C SER A 91 -4.64 -13.17 16.74
N SER A 92 -4.97 -12.43 15.69
CA SER A 92 -5.68 -11.15 15.76
C SER A 92 -6.85 -11.10 14.78
N PRO A 93 -7.85 -10.23 14.97
CA PRO A 93 -8.94 -10.10 14.03
C PRO A 93 -8.44 -9.76 12.62
N LEU A 94 -8.88 -10.54 11.63
CA LEU A 94 -8.53 -10.34 10.23
C LEU A 94 -9.36 -9.20 9.63
N PRO A 95 -8.78 -8.40 8.72
CA PRO A 95 -9.48 -7.28 8.14
C PRO A 95 -10.60 -7.76 7.22
N THR A 96 -11.70 -7.02 7.25
CA THR A 96 -12.82 -7.16 6.32
C THR A 96 -12.98 -5.85 5.55
N ASN A 97 -13.58 -5.91 4.36
CA ASN A 97 -13.73 -4.74 3.47
C ASN A 97 -12.39 -4.06 3.14
N SER A 98 -11.29 -4.81 3.12
CA SER A 98 -9.98 -4.30 2.74
C SER A 98 -9.87 -4.13 1.22
N PHE A 99 -8.94 -3.29 0.77
CA PHE A 99 -8.63 -3.13 -0.65
C PHE A 99 -7.99 -4.38 -1.28
N PHE A 100 -7.75 -5.43 -0.48
CA PHE A 100 -7.16 -6.70 -0.92
C PHE A 100 -8.06 -7.90 -0.65
N GLN A 101 -9.33 -7.64 -0.29
CA GLN A 101 -10.26 -8.68 0.13
C GLN A 101 -10.36 -9.82 -0.88
N ASN A 102 -10.26 -9.54 -2.20
CA ASN A 102 -10.41 -10.54 -3.25
C ASN A 102 -9.36 -11.65 -3.22
N PHE A 103 -8.19 -11.40 -2.61
CA PHE A 103 -7.18 -12.43 -2.36
C PHE A 103 -7.63 -13.50 -1.37
N THR A 104 -8.70 -13.26 -0.61
CA THR A 104 -9.20 -14.21 0.40
C THR A 104 -10.56 -14.80 0.07
N LEU A 105 -11.27 -14.26 -0.93
CA LEU A 105 -12.62 -14.70 -1.28
C LEU A 105 -12.57 -15.87 -2.27
N LYS A 106 -13.47 -16.84 -2.10
CA LYS A 106 -13.58 -18.04 -2.97
C LYS A 106 -12.25 -18.79 -3.12
N ASN A 107 -11.53 -18.61 -4.22
CA ASN A 107 -10.23 -19.25 -4.45
C ASN A 107 -9.05 -18.28 -4.28
N GLY A 108 -9.32 -17.02 -3.91
CA GLY A 108 -8.31 -15.96 -3.84
C GLY A 108 -7.79 -15.52 -5.21
N ASP A 109 -8.49 -15.91 -6.28
CA ASP A 109 -8.06 -15.77 -7.68
C ASP A 109 -8.80 -14.66 -8.44
N GLN A 110 -9.52 -13.82 -7.70
CA GLN A 110 -10.21 -12.67 -8.27
C GLN A 110 -9.23 -11.49 -8.38
N PRO A 111 -9.26 -10.73 -9.50
CA PRO A 111 -8.43 -9.55 -9.63
C PRO A 111 -8.73 -8.52 -8.56
N GLU A 112 -7.69 -7.83 -8.10
CA GLU A 112 -7.75 -6.76 -7.13
C GLU A 112 -7.05 -5.51 -7.66
N TYR A 113 -7.62 -4.33 -7.42
CA TYR A 113 -7.09 -3.09 -7.97
C TYR A 113 -6.05 -2.44 -7.06
N ILE A 114 -4.83 -2.94 -7.15
CA ILE A 114 -3.65 -2.36 -6.50
C ILE A 114 -3.08 -1.27 -7.42
N HIS A 115 -3.65 -0.07 -7.31
CA HIS A 115 -3.35 1.05 -8.19
C HIS A 115 -1.84 1.23 -8.43
N PRO A 116 -1.39 1.39 -9.68
CA PRO A 116 -2.20 1.54 -10.89
C PRO A 116 -2.59 0.22 -11.59
N TYR A 117 -2.26 -0.94 -11.02
CA TYR A 117 -2.41 -2.25 -11.64
C TYR A 117 -3.63 -3.03 -11.15
N LEU A 118 -4.24 -3.83 -12.01
CA LEU A 118 -5.05 -4.96 -11.54
C LEU A 118 -4.13 -6.16 -11.34
N ILE A 119 -4.20 -6.77 -10.16
CA ILE A 119 -3.35 -7.88 -9.76
C ILE A 119 -4.22 -9.12 -9.51
N LYS A 120 -3.80 -10.26 -10.04
CA LYS A 120 -4.45 -11.55 -9.80
C LYS A 120 -3.40 -12.58 -9.43
N SER A 121 -3.62 -13.32 -8.35
CA SER A 121 -2.81 -14.50 -8.02
C SER A 121 -3.58 -15.77 -8.36
N ALA A 122 -2.93 -16.73 -9.02
CA ALA A 122 -3.50 -18.05 -9.29
C ALA A 122 -2.38 -19.06 -9.53
N SER A 123 -2.55 -20.29 -9.06
CA SER A 123 -1.65 -21.43 -9.35
C SER A 123 -0.16 -21.10 -9.17
N SER A 124 0.24 -20.56 -8.01
CA SER A 124 1.63 -20.14 -7.73
C SER A 124 2.22 -19.11 -8.71
N SER A 125 1.35 -18.33 -9.35
CA SER A 125 1.73 -17.20 -10.19
C SER A 125 1.03 -15.91 -9.76
N LEU A 126 1.60 -14.78 -10.17
CA LEU A 126 0.98 -13.47 -10.05
C LEU A 126 0.98 -12.77 -11.39
N SER A 127 -0.21 -12.42 -11.84
CA SER A 127 -0.45 -11.67 -13.06
C SER A 127 -0.73 -10.21 -12.72
N LEU A 128 -0.09 -9.30 -13.45
CA LEU A 128 -0.37 -7.87 -13.42
C LEU A 128 -0.96 -7.41 -14.75
N SER A 129 -1.88 -6.46 -14.65
CA SER A 129 -2.48 -5.77 -15.78
C SER A 129 -2.37 -4.27 -15.59
N PHE A 130 -2.02 -3.53 -16.65
CA PHE A 130 -2.23 -2.09 -16.69
C PHE A 130 -3.54 -1.82 -17.46
N PRO A 131 -4.68 -1.68 -16.75
CA PRO A 131 -5.97 -1.77 -17.42
C PRO A 131 -6.25 -0.57 -18.31
N SER A 132 -6.66 -0.85 -19.54
CA SER A 132 -7.38 0.12 -20.35
C SER A 132 -8.72 0.48 -19.69
N ARG A 133 -9.05 1.77 -19.68
CA ARG A 133 -10.29 2.28 -19.10
C ARG A 133 -11.31 2.50 -20.21
N PHE A 134 -12.46 1.84 -20.08
CA PHE A 134 -13.61 2.09 -20.93
C PHE A 134 -14.64 2.92 -20.17
N ALA A 135 -15.19 3.95 -20.81
CA ALA A 135 -16.12 4.89 -20.18
C ALA A 135 -17.34 5.12 -21.07
N THR A 136 -18.52 5.05 -20.46
CA THR A 136 -19.79 5.50 -21.00
C THR A 136 -20.37 6.57 -20.07
N PRO A 137 -21.44 7.29 -20.47
CA PRO A 137 -22.15 8.18 -19.55
C PRO A 137 -22.70 7.51 -18.28
N SER A 138 -22.91 6.19 -18.32
CA SER A 138 -23.55 5.44 -17.23
C SER A 138 -22.56 4.71 -16.32
N PHE A 139 -21.39 4.34 -16.83
CA PHE A 139 -20.40 3.56 -16.09
C PHE A 139 -19.00 3.68 -16.68
N ILE A 140 -18.01 3.41 -15.85
CA ILE A 140 -16.61 3.25 -16.22
C ILE A 140 -16.18 1.88 -15.72
N TYR A 141 -15.46 1.12 -16.56
CA TYR A 141 -14.88 -0.15 -16.14
C TYR A 141 -13.45 -0.33 -16.66
N GLN A 142 -12.76 -1.23 -16.00
CA GLN A 142 -11.40 -1.67 -16.29
C GLN A 142 -11.43 -3.19 -16.41
N THR A 143 -10.89 -3.72 -17.50
CA THR A 143 -10.84 -5.17 -17.72
C THR A 143 -9.49 -5.70 -17.29
N PHE A 144 -9.48 -6.82 -16.59
CA PHE A 144 -8.24 -7.52 -16.28
C PHE A 144 -7.77 -8.30 -17.51
N VAL A 145 -6.57 -7.98 -17.99
CA VAL A 145 -5.83 -8.72 -19.02
C VAL A 145 -4.45 -9.04 -18.45
N PRO A 146 -4.00 -10.30 -18.35
CA PRO A 146 -2.74 -10.65 -17.72
C PRO A 146 -1.54 -10.26 -18.60
N ASP A 147 -1.25 -8.96 -18.65
CA ASP A 147 -0.21 -8.34 -19.47
C ASP A 147 1.16 -8.95 -19.17
N LEU A 148 1.47 -9.21 -17.90
CA LEU A 148 2.60 -10.04 -17.48
C LEU A 148 2.15 -10.99 -16.37
N THR A 149 2.61 -12.23 -16.41
CA THR A 149 2.41 -13.27 -15.38
C THR A 149 3.75 -13.81 -14.94
N ILE A 150 4.04 -13.67 -13.65
CA ILE A 150 5.31 -14.05 -13.03
C ILE A 150 5.08 -15.32 -12.21
N SER A 151 5.93 -16.31 -12.42
CA SER A 151 5.91 -17.57 -11.69
C SER A 151 7.29 -18.18 -11.55
N SER A 152 7.36 -19.26 -10.79
CA SER A 152 8.52 -20.16 -10.73
C SER A 152 8.08 -21.52 -11.27
N PRO A 153 8.58 -21.97 -12.43
CA PRO A 153 8.16 -23.22 -13.09
C PRO A 153 8.25 -24.46 -12.21
N ASP A 154 9.20 -24.49 -11.29
CA ASP A 154 9.47 -25.63 -10.41
C ASP A 154 8.50 -25.72 -9.22
N SER A 155 7.56 -24.79 -9.11
CA SER A 155 6.60 -24.70 -8.02
C SER A 155 5.35 -25.51 -8.32
N SER A 156 4.95 -26.37 -7.39
CA SER A 156 3.62 -26.98 -7.46
C SER A 156 2.54 -25.89 -7.38
N PRO A 157 1.41 -26.05 -8.09
CA PRO A 157 0.29 -25.12 -7.98
C PRO A 157 -0.20 -25.04 -6.54
N ASN A 158 -0.15 -23.84 -5.98
CA ASN A 158 -0.59 -23.56 -4.63
C ASN A 158 -1.28 -22.19 -4.59
N THR A 159 -2.05 -22.00 -3.53
CA THR A 159 -2.67 -20.73 -3.21
C THR A 159 -1.62 -19.81 -2.58
N HIS A 160 -1.74 -18.52 -2.83
CA HIS A 160 -0.89 -17.53 -2.17
C HIS A 160 -1.18 -17.47 -0.66
N ILE A 161 -0.23 -16.92 0.09
CA ILE A 161 -0.35 -16.66 1.53
C ILE A 161 -0.09 -15.18 1.79
N ILE A 162 -1.05 -14.50 2.40
CA ILE A 162 -0.89 -13.16 2.94
C ILE A 162 -0.02 -13.24 4.19
N THR A 163 1.16 -12.64 4.14
CA THR A 163 2.14 -12.67 5.24
C THR A 163 2.18 -11.38 6.05
N SER A 164 1.77 -10.26 5.46
CA SER A 164 1.55 -9.00 6.15
C SER A 164 0.58 -8.10 5.37
N PHE A 165 -0.02 -7.13 6.06
CA PHE A 165 -0.83 -6.08 5.46
C PHE A 165 -0.83 -4.83 6.34
N ASN A 166 -1.03 -3.67 5.72
CA ASN A 166 -1.16 -2.35 6.35
C ASN A 166 -2.25 -1.54 5.62
N ASP A 167 -2.41 -0.25 5.94
CA ASP A 167 -3.44 0.61 5.32
C ASP A 167 -3.32 0.68 3.79
N LEU A 168 -2.10 0.58 3.26
CA LEU A 168 -1.79 0.79 1.84
C LEU A 168 -1.07 -0.39 1.17
N SER A 169 -0.78 -1.48 1.90
CA SER A 169 -0.03 -2.61 1.37
C SER A 169 -0.58 -3.98 1.80
N VAL A 170 -0.28 -4.98 0.97
CA VAL A 170 -0.45 -6.39 1.28
C VAL A 170 0.75 -7.15 0.71
N THR A 171 1.30 -8.09 1.48
CA THR A 171 2.41 -8.95 1.04
C THR A 171 1.88 -10.33 0.75
N LEU A 172 2.09 -10.81 -0.48
CA LEU A 172 1.70 -12.16 -0.91
C LEU A 172 2.94 -13.03 -1.08
N ASP A 173 3.01 -14.12 -0.35
CA ASP A 173 3.94 -15.20 -0.64
C ASP A 173 3.27 -16.15 -1.64
N LEU A 174 4.03 -16.57 -2.66
CA LEU A 174 3.73 -17.69 -3.54
C LEU A 174 4.73 -18.79 -3.19
N PRO A 175 4.45 -19.60 -2.15
CA PRO A 175 5.32 -20.69 -1.79
C PRO A 175 5.43 -21.66 -2.97
N PRO A 176 6.63 -22.17 -3.24
CA PRO A 176 7.78 -22.11 -2.38
C PRO A 176 8.73 -20.93 -2.78
N SER A 177 8.57 -20.28 -3.92
CA SER A 177 9.67 -19.48 -4.51
C SER A 177 9.61 -17.96 -4.29
N LEU A 178 8.45 -17.32 -4.36
CA LEU A 178 8.35 -15.88 -4.57
C LEU A 178 7.55 -15.17 -3.48
N ARG A 179 7.87 -13.90 -3.23
CA ARG A 179 7.10 -12.96 -2.41
C ARG A 179 6.87 -11.67 -3.19
N PHE A 180 5.67 -11.14 -3.13
CA PHE A 180 5.28 -9.90 -3.78
C PHE A 180 4.89 -8.85 -2.75
N PHE A 181 5.48 -7.66 -2.88
CA PHE A 181 5.09 -6.49 -2.11
C PHE A 181 4.12 -5.67 -2.96
N LEU A 182 2.83 -5.74 -2.63
CA LEU A 182 1.77 -5.03 -3.34
C LEU A 182 1.41 -3.78 -2.56
N VAL A 183 1.93 -2.64 -3.01
CA VAL A 183 1.74 -1.35 -2.35
C VAL A 183 0.96 -0.42 -3.27
N ARG A 184 -0.19 0.07 -2.80
CA ARG A 184 -1.04 0.99 -3.58
C ARG A 184 -0.28 2.28 -3.92
N GLY A 185 -0.37 2.71 -5.17
CA GLY A 185 0.31 3.89 -5.67
C GLY A 185 1.76 3.65 -6.11
N SER A 186 2.31 2.46 -5.91
CA SER A 186 3.63 2.12 -6.44
C SER A 186 3.57 1.95 -7.96
N PRO A 187 4.44 2.62 -8.74
CA PRO A 187 4.54 2.34 -10.17
C PRO A 187 5.19 0.97 -10.44
N PHE A 188 5.85 0.38 -9.45
CA PHE A 188 6.50 -0.92 -9.56
C PHE A 188 5.68 -2.01 -8.87
N VAL A 189 5.50 -3.15 -9.55
CA VAL A 189 5.15 -4.42 -8.90
C VAL A 189 6.45 -5.12 -8.52
N THR A 190 6.68 -5.29 -7.22
CA THR A 190 7.94 -5.84 -6.70
C THR A 190 7.78 -7.29 -6.28
N ALA A 191 8.66 -8.14 -6.79
CA ALA A 191 8.82 -9.53 -6.39
C ALA A 191 10.21 -9.75 -5.77
N THR A 192 10.32 -10.67 -4.83
CA THR A 192 11.59 -11.16 -4.32
C THR A 192 11.55 -12.67 -4.15
N THR A 193 12.71 -13.31 -4.26
CA THR A 193 12.85 -14.72 -3.91
C THR A 193 12.75 -14.90 -2.40
N LEU A 194 11.99 -15.89 -1.94
CA LEU A 194 11.85 -16.17 -0.50
C LEU A 194 13.20 -16.57 0.12
N GLU A 195 13.49 -16.04 1.31
CA GLU A 195 14.76 -16.24 2.02
C GLU A 195 15.04 -17.72 2.33
N GLY A 196 16.33 -18.09 2.38
CA GLY A 196 16.77 -19.46 2.69
C GLY A 196 16.69 -20.45 1.53
N ARG A 197 16.47 -19.97 0.30
CA ARG A 197 16.35 -20.82 -0.90
C ARG A 197 17.51 -20.63 -1.85
N THR A 198 17.84 -21.73 -2.54
CA THR A 198 18.71 -21.68 -3.72
C THR A 198 18.09 -20.77 -4.78
N PRO A 199 18.90 -20.19 -5.67
CA PRO A 199 18.39 -19.44 -6.81
C PRO A 199 17.28 -20.21 -7.54
N VAL A 200 16.16 -19.54 -7.83
CA VAL A 200 14.95 -20.15 -8.39
C VAL A 200 14.81 -19.80 -9.87
N SER A 201 14.23 -20.70 -10.66
CA SER A 201 13.86 -20.42 -12.03
C SER A 201 12.73 -19.38 -12.06
N ILE A 202 12.87 -18.34 -12.89
CA ILE A 202 11.86 -17.30 -13.08
C ILE A 202 11.22 -17.50 -14.45
N SER A 203 9.90 -17.52 -14.49
CA SER A 203 9.13 -17.41 -15.73
C SER A 203 8.34 -16.12 -15.75
N ILE A 204 8.44 -15.42 -16.88
CA ILE A 204 7.63 -14.24 -17.19
C ILE A 204 6.87 -14.58 -18.46
N SER A 205 5.56 -14.73 -18.36
CA SER A 205 4.68 -15.01 -19.50
C SER A 205 3.69 -13.89 -19.73
N SER A 206 3.06 -13.87 -20.90
CA SER A 206 2.06 -12.88 -21.26
C SER A 206 0.99 -13.51 -22.14
N VAL A 207 -0.22 -12.97 -22.15
CA VAL A 207 -1.20 -13.27 -23.21
C VAL A 207 -0.88 -12.55 -24.53
N HIS A 208 0.06 -11.60 -24.47
CA HIS A 208 0.58 -10.87 -25.62
C HIS A 208 1.91 -11.47 -26.07
N ALA A 209 2.20 -11.37 -27.36
CA ALA A 209 3.49 -11.80 -27.89
C ALA A 209 4.57 -10.77 -27.51
N PHE A 210 5.74 -11.25 -27.06
CA PHE A 210 6.94 -10.43 -26.92
C PHE A 210 7.52 -10.16 -28.31
N LEU A 211 7.39 -8.92 -28.78
CA LEU A 211 7.96 -8.47 -30.05
C LEU A 211 9.45 -8.19 -29.93
N SER A 212 9.88 -7.68 -28.78
CA SER A 212 11.30 -7.50 -28.47
C SER A 212 11.54 -7.56 -26.97
N VAL A 213 12.68 -8.15 -26.59
CA VAL A 213 13.20 -8.20 -25.23
C VAL A 213 14.62 -7.68 -25.26
N GLN A 214 14.84 -6.46 -24.76
CA GLN A 214 16.14 -5.78 -24.85
C GLN A 214 16.76 -5.65 -23.46
N PRO A 215 17.84 -6.39 -23.14
CA PRO A 215 18.60 -6.19 -21.91
C PRO A 215 19.51 -4.96 -22.01
N ASN A 216 19.83 -4.35 -20.86
CA ASN A 216 20.99 -3.47 -20.75
C ASN A 216 22.30 -4.28 -20.66
N SER A 217 23.45 -3.60 -20.71
CA SER A 217 24.77 -4.24 -20.69
C SER A 217 25.04 -5.12 -19.45
N SER A 218 24.40 -4.81 -18.32
CA SER A 218 24.52 -5.57 -17.06
C SER A 218 23.43 -6.62 -16.86
N HIS A 219 22.47 -6.77 -17.77
CA HIS A 219 21.28 -7.63 -17.61
C HIS A 219 20.48 -7.35 -16.32
N THR A 220 20.51 -6.11 -15.82
CA THR A 220 19.75 -5.69 -14.63
C THR A 220 18.51 -4.86 -14.99
N LYS A 221 18.36 -4.53 -16.27
CA LYS A 221 17.17 -3.90 -16.85
C LYS A 221 16.84 -4.60 -18.16
N HIS A 222 15.56 -4.88 -18.37
CA HIS A 222 15.03 -5.38 -19.63
C HIS A 222 13.83 -4.54 -20.07
N THR A 223 13.78 -4.22 -21.35
CA THR A 223 12.62 -3.57 -21.98
C THR A 223 11.85 -4.61 -22.77
N PHE A 224 10.59 -4.82 -22.42
CA PHE A 224 9.66 -5.72 -23.09
C PHE A 224 8.70 -4.90 -23.94
N GLN A 225 8.71 -5.13 -25.26
CA GLN A 225 7.69 -4.59 -26.16
C GLN A 225 6.71 -5.70 -26.52
N LEU A 226 5.43 -5.49 -26.21
CA LEU A 226 4.36 -6.45 -26.44
C LEU A 226 3.58 -6.12 -27.72
N ASN A 227 2.98 -7.13 -28.35
CA ASN A 227 2.12 -6.92 -29.53
C ASN A 227 0.81 -6.18 -29.23
N SER A 228 0.49 -5.95 -27.96
CA SER A 228 -0.58 -5.03 -27.53
C SER A 228 -0.21 -3.55 -27.69
N GLY A 229 1.04 -3.24 -28.04
CA GLY A 229 1.59 -1.87 -28.05
C GLY A 229 2.06 -1.38 -26.67
N GLN A 230 1.93 -2.21 -25.63
CA GLN A 230 2.43 -1.88 -24.30
C GLN A 230 3.93 -2.15 -24.18
N THR A 231 4.62 -1.25 -23.46
CA THR A 231 6.02 -1.42 -23.09
C THR A 231 6.13 -1.60 -21.59
N PHE A 232 6.82 -2.66 -21.15
CA PHE A 232 7.14 -2.90 -19.74
C PHE A 232 8.65 -2.85 -19.52
N LEU A 233 9.06 -2.33 -18.36
CA LEU A 233 10.44 -2.38 -17.89
C LEU A 233 10.53 -3.37 -16.74
N CYS A 234 11.56 -4.22 -16.78
CA CYS A 234 11.88 -5.19 -15.74
C CYS A 234 13.27 -4.88 -15.17
N TYR A 235 13.33 -4.54 -13.87
CA TYR A 235 14.55 -4.26 -13.15
C TYR A 235 14.88 -5.37 -12.16
N SER A 236 16.12 -5.82 -12.11
CA SER A 236 16.57 -6.85 -11.18
C SER A 236 17.75 -6.38 -10.33
N SER A 237 17.86 -6.88 -9.10
CA SER A 237 18.95 -6.54 -8.17
C SER A 237 20.32 -7.12 -8.58
N SER A 238 20.31 -8.14 -9.44
CA SER A 238 21.48 -8.83 -9.99
C SER A 238 21.18 -9.23 -11.44
N PRO A 239 22.19 -9.59 -12.26
CA PRO A 239 21.97 -9.99 -13.64
C PRO A 239 20.91 -11.08 -13.77
N LEU A 240 19.85 -10.81 -14.53
CA LEU A 240 18.77 -11.73 -14.85
C LEU A 240 18.87 -12.09 -16.33
N TYR A 241 19.40 -13.27 -16.64
CA TYR A 241 19.51 -13.73 -18.03
C TYR A 241 18.18 -14.35 -18.46
N LEU A 242 17.46 -13.69 -19.36
CA LEU A 242 16.19 -14.15 -19.91
C LEU A 242 16.37 -14.67 -21.33
N GLU A 243 15.83 -15.85 -21.59
CA GLU A 243 15.67 -16.41 -22.93
C GLU A 243 14.20 -16.53 -23.26
N GLN A 244 13.87 -16.22 -24.51
CA GLN A 244 12.52 -16.31 -25.01
C GLN A 244 12.20 -17.75 -25.42
N SER A 245 11.19 -18.33 -24.78
CA SER A 245 10.64 -19.65 -25.09
C SER A 245 9.30 -19.48 -25.81
N GLY A 246 9.30 -19.65 -27.13
CA GLY A 246 8.12 -19.34 -27.96
C GLY A 246 7.85 -17.84 -28.06
N THR A 247 6.59 -17.45 -28.28
CA THR A 247 6.22 -16.03 -28.51
C THR A 247 5.76 -15.31 -27.24
N THR A 248 5.33 -16.04 -26.22
CA THR A 248 4.60 -15.51 -25.06
C THR A 248 5.25 -15.82 -23.72
N GLN A 249 6.44 -16.40 -23.70
CA GLN A 249 7.12 -16.79 -22.48
C GLN A 249 8.61 -16.45 -22.52
N LEU A 250 9.10 -15.92 -21.41
CA LEU A 250 10.51 -15.72 -21.10
C LEU A 250 10.86 -16.61 -19.90
N LEU A 251 11.99 -17.29 -19.98
CA LEU A 251 12.53 -18.15 -18.93
C LEU A 251 13.90 -17.64 -18.53
N SER A 252 14.18 -17.67 -17.23
CA SER A 252 15.54 -17.42 -16.75
C SER A 252 16.46 -18.57 -17.16
N VAL A 253 17.58 -18.26 -17.79
CA VAL A 253 18.61 -19.25 -18.19
C VAL A 253 19.29 -19.87 -16.98
N ARG A 254 19.36 -19.12 -15.88
CA ARG A 254 19.99 -19.51 -14.62
C ARG A 254 19.04 -19.20 -13.48
N GLY A 255 19.15 -19.94 -12.39
CA GLY A 255 18.41 -19.62 -11.17
C GLY A 255 18.74 -18.20 -10.71
N PHE A 256 17.73 -17.47 -10.27
CA PHE A 256 17.82 -16.10 -9.79
C PHE A 256 17.55 -16.05 -8.29
N ALA A 257 18.28 -15.21 -7.57
CA ALA A 257 18.03 -14.88 -6.17
C ALA A 257 18.15 -13.36 -6.01
N GLY A 258 17.12 -12.72 -5.47
CA GLY A 258 17.08 -11.27 -5.30
C GLY A 258 15.71 -10.65 -5.49
N VAL A 259 15.70 -9.42 -5.99
CA VAL A 259 14.50 -8.59 -6.20
C VAL A 259 14.31 -8.35 -7.69
N ILE A 260 13.07 -8.50 -8.18
CA ILE A 260 12.65 -8.16 -9.54
C ILE A 260 11.48 -7.18 -9.46
N ARG A 261 11.49 -6.14 -10.29
CA ARG A 261 10.44 -5.12 -10.35
C ARG A 261 9.97 -4.91 -11.77
N PHE A 262 8.66 -4.87 -11.93
CA PHE A 262 7.99 -4.65 -13.20
C PHE A 262 7.26 -3.31 -13.17
N THR A 263 7.38 -2.53 -14.23
CA THR A 263 6.60 -1.29 -14.41
C THR A 263 6.13 -1.17 -15.85
N PHE A 264 4.92 -0.65 -16.04
CA PHE A 264 4.46 -0.17 -17.33
C PHE A 264 5.16 1.15 -17.67
N LEU A 265 5.56 1.33 -18.94
CA LEU A 265 6.12 2.56 -19.48
C LEU A 265 5.08 3.20 -20.42
N PRO A 266 4.22 4.12 -19.91
CA PRO A 266 3.17 4.74 -20.71
C PRO A 266 3.70 5.69 -21.78
N ASP A 267 4.83 6.34 -21.52
CA ASP A 267 5.51 7.28 -22.41
C ASP A 267 7.03 7.12 -22.24
N PRO A 268 7.81 7.02 -23.33
CA PRO A 268 9.27 6.90 -23.26
C PRO A 268 9.96 8.00 -22.44
N SER A 269 9.40 9.21 -22.35
CA SER A 269 9.95 10.30 -21.53
C SER A 269 10.01 9.97 -20.03
N TYR A 270 9.19 9.03 -19.54
CA TYR A 270 9.20 8.61 -18.14
C TYR A 270 10.26 7.56 -17.82
N GLU A 271 10.94 7.01 -18.81
CA GLU A 271 11.93 5.95 -18.59
C GLU A 271 13.06 6.43 -17.66
N SER A 272 13.56 7.66 -17.87
CA SER A 272 14.63 8.24 -17.05
C SER A 272 14.27 8.36 -15.56
N VAL A 273 13.01 8.71 -15.24
CA VAL A 273 12.56 8.82 -13.84
C VAL A 273 12.32 7.45 -13.24
N LEU A 274 11.80 6.49 -14.02
CA LEU A 274 11.66 5.10 -13.56
C LEU A 274 13.03 4.48 -13.28
N ASP A 275 14.00 4.66 -14.17
CA ASP A 275 15.39 4.21 -14.00
C ASP A 275 16.02 4.80 -12.73
N ARG A 276 15.84 6.10 -12.49
CA ARG A 276 16.40 6.77 -11.30
C ARG A 276 15.90 6.17 -9.99
N PHE A 277 14.63 5.78 -9.94
CA PHE A 277 14.00 5.22 -8.73
C PHE A 277 13.91 3.70 -8.74
N SER A 278 14.46 3.03 -9.75
CA SER A 278 14.43 1.58 -9.90
C SER A 278 15.36 0.85 -8.94
N SER A 279 15.92 1.47 -7.90
CA SER A 279 16.75 0.84 -6.86
C SER A 279 16.08 0.83 -5.48
N CYS A 280 14.97 1.54 -5.32
CA CYS A 280 14.16 1.57 -4.11
C CYS A 280 12.75 1.00 -4.38
N TYR A 281 12.10 0.43 -3.37
CA TYR A 281 10.72 -0.05 -3.47
C TYR A 281 10.02 -0.02 -2.11
N PRO A 282 8.72 0.32 -2.07
CA PRO A 282 7.94 0.27 -0.84
C PRO A 282 7.59 -1.17 -0.47
N ILE A 283 7.48 -1.44 0.83
CA ILE A 283 7.06 -2.74 1.38
C ILE A 283 5.84 -2.61 2.30
N ALA A 284 5.63 -1.44 2.89
CA ALA A 284 4.45 -1.12 3.67
C ALA A 284 4.07 0.35 3.54
N GLY A 285 2.82 0.67 3.88
CA GLY A 285 2.35 2.05 3.91
C GLY A 285 1.20 2.25 4.88
N ASP A 286 1.34 3.25 5.76
CA ASP A 286 0.35 3.61 6.77
C ASP A 286 -0.26 4.99 6.48
N ALA A 287 -1.52 5.18 6.84
CA ALA A 287 -2.26 6.42 6.69
C ALA A 287 -2.59 6.98 8.09
N VAL A 288 -1.84 7.99 8.52
CA VAL A 288 -1.90 8.50 9.89
C VAL A 288 -2.52 9.90 9.94
N PHE A 289 -3.58 10.06 10.74
CA PHE A 289 -4.08 11.39 11.08
C PHE A 289 -3.15 12.04 12.10
N THR A 290 -2.37 13.03 11.69
CA THR A 290 -1.42 13.70 12.58
C THR A 290 -2.03 14.89 13.31
N ARG A 291 -3.07 15.50 12.74
CA ARG A 291 -3.86 16.59 13.29
C ARG A 291 -5.22 16.66 12.57
N PRO A 292 -6.23 17.38 13.10
CA PRO A 292 -7.54 17.49 12.46
C PRO A 292 -7.43 17.89 10.98
N GLY A 293 -8.05 17.09 10.09
CA GLY A 293 -8.04 17.31 8.64
C GLY A 293 -6.72 16.97 7.91
N CYS A 294 -5.69 16.48 8.61
CA CYS A 294 -4.40 16.20 7.99
C CYS A 294 -4.12 14.69 8.00
N LEU A 295 -4.08 14.10 6.81
CA LEU A 295 -3.72 12.69 6.60
C LEU A 295 -2.30 12.61 6.05
N GLU A 296 -1.43 11.91 6.75
CA GLU A 296 -0.05 11.69 6.34
C GLU A 296 0.12 10.25 5.88
N TYR A 297 0.69 10.05 4.69
CA TYR A 297 1.05 8.74 4.21
C TYR A 297 2.53 8.47 4.50
N ARG A 298 2.79 7.39 5.24
CA ARG A 298 4.13 6.97 5.64
C ARG A 298 4.48 5.68 4.94
N TRP A 299 5.51 5.71 4.11
CA TRP A 299 5.97 4.54 3.37
C TRP A 299 7.20 3.92 4.03
N GLU A 300 7.13 2.63 4.31
CA GLU A 300 8.31 1.82 4.60
C GLU A 300 8.88 1.31 3.27
N LYS A 301 10.19 1.48 3.08
CA LYS A 301 10.87 1.17 1.82
C LYS A 301 12.16 0.38 2.05
N LYS A 302 12.52 -0.45 1.09
CA LYS A 302 13.82 -1.13 1.00
C LYS A 302 14.58 -0.67 -0.25
N GLY A 303 15.88 -0.99 -0.30
CA GLY A 303 16.79 -0.56 -1.35
C GLY A 303 17.50 0.76 -1.01
N TRP A 304 18.11 1.40 -2.02
CA TRP A 304 18.85 2.65 -1.87
C TRP A 304 18.41 3.64 -2.95
N GLU A 305 18.46 4.95 -2.67
CA GLU A 305 18.25 5.98 -3.69
C GLU A 305 19.60 6.35 -4.31
N ILE A 306 19.65 6.43 -5.64
CA ILE A 306 20.80 7.06 -6.31
C ILE A 306 20.64 8.58 -6.16
N SER A 307 21.06 9.13 -5.01
CA SER A 307 21.29 10.57 -4.91
C SER A 307 22.51 10.91 -5.74
N SER A 308 22.45 11.98 -6.53
CA SER A 308 23.62 12.54 -7.24
C SER A 308 24.62 13.22 -6.27
N SER A 309 24.72 12.75 -5.03
CA SER A 309 25.63 13.22 -4.00
C SER A 309 25.69 12.18 -2.86
N SER A 310 26.80 11.43 -2.84
CA SER A 310 27.41 10.63 -1.77
C SER A 310 26.55 9.66 -0.92
N PRO A 311 27.09 8.49 -0.54
CA PRO A 311 26.31 7.44 0.13
C PRO A 311 26.13 7.78 1.62
N THR A 312 24.89 8.02 2.04
CA THR A 312 24.51 7.95 3.46
C THR A 312 23.56 6.79 3.72
N LEU A 313 23.90 6.07 4.79
CA LEU A 313 23.24 4.92 5.36
C LEU A 313 21.73 5.17 5.58
N SER A 314 20.92 4.14 5.32
CA SER A 314 19.60 3.86 5.91
C SER A 314 18.95 5.02 6.65
N THR A 315 18.04 5.72 5.98
CA THR A 315 17.07 6.62 6.62
C THR A 315 15.67 6.23 6.18
N SER A 316 14.83 5.85 7.16
CA SER A 316 13.37 5.83 6.98
C SER A 316 12.95 7.26 6.64
N GLY A 317 12.43 7.48 5.44
CA GLY A 317 12.08 8.82 5.02
C GLY A 317 11.59 8.86 3.59
N SER A 318 10.27 8.82 3.43
CA SER A 318 9.61 9.64 2.41
C SER A 318 8.29 10.08 3.02
N LEU A 319 8.27 11.34 3.48
CA LEU A 319 7.10 11.99 4.03
C LEU A 319 6.32 12.60 2.86
N THR A 320 5.13 12.08 2.57
CA THR A 320 4.16 12.77 1.71
C THR A 320 2.96 13.15 2.57
N THR A 321 2.88 14.43 2.93
CA THR A 321 1.72 14.99 3.64
C THR A 321 0.66 15.39 2.63
N VAL A 322 -0.53 14.77 2.70
CA VAL A 322 -1.69 15.22 1.93
C VAL A 322 -2.64 15.94 2.89
N VAL A 323 -2.69 17.26 2.78
CA VAL A 323 -3.67 18.07 3.53
C VAL A 323 -5.02 17.90 2.84
N LEU A 324 -5.99 17.29 3.52
CA LEU A 324 -7.36 17.24 3.03
C LEU A 324 -8.01 18.63 3.25
N PRO A 325 -8.81 19.13 2.28
CA PRO A 325 -9.41 20.46 2.33
C PRO A 325 -10.45 20.63 3.45
#